data_AF-A0A1I7WRV5-F1
#
_entry.id   AF-A0A1I7WRV5-F1
#
_cell.length_a   1.000
_cell.length_b   1.000
_cell.length_c   1.000
_cell.angle_alpha   90.00
_cell.angle_beta   90.00
_cell.angle_gamma   90.00
#
_symmetry.space_group_name_H-M   'P 1'
#
loop_
_entity.id
_entity.type
_entity.pdbx_description
1 polymer ?
#
loop_
_entity_poly.entity_id
_entity_poly.type
_entity_poly.pdbx_seq_one_letter_code
_entity_poly.pdbx_strand_id
1 'polypeptide(L)'
;MVEMDFATYRALDIFAEHRKKELGWRRALKGCDSGRMIFRRMKGASAKVAHWKNLYETLGCLVSIGRLLSDADLRLELIEEEMEHFGEILAETTTVIAAIVNHKRIDFEESKTENRLVVNLGVDPELDETKNLYRKLPAILTDVAQDEANRLQAVSCSVGYVPMVGYLLALPADYPVHLFPDLQVIYSTENAIHVKSNRMNRLDEEMGDVKMQIIDRETTIMLREGHIRYPLDQTQ
;
A
#
# COMPACT_ATOMS: atom_id res chain seq x y z
N MET A 1 18.75 -43.18 20.91
CA MET A 1 19.18 -42.16 21.89
C MET A 1 20.01 -41.18 21.10
N VAL A 2 19.46 -40.00 20.79
CA VAL A 2 20.19 -38.99 20.00
C VAL A 2 21.23 -38.41 20.95
N GLU A 3 22.51 -38.69 20.73
CA GLU A 3 23.59 -37.98 21.43
C GLU A 3 23.50 -36.52 21.01
N MET A 4 23.04 -35.69 21.94
CA MET A 4 23.10 -34.24 21.79
C MET A 4 24.54 -33.81 22.01
N ASP A 5 25.05 -32.96 21.11
CA ASP A 5 26.40 -32.43 21.26
C ASP A 5 26.53 -31.57 22.52
N PHE A 6 27.78 -31.41 22.97
CA PHE A 6 28.12 -30.69 24.18
C PHE A 6 27.67 -29.21 24.16
N ALA A 7 27.67 -28.58 22.98
CA ALA A 7 27.23 -27.20 22.81
C ALA A 7 25.72 -27.07 23.05
N THR A 8 24.94 -28.05 22.56
CA THR A 8 23.48 -28.11 22.75
C THR A 8 23.13 -28.37 24.21
N TYR A 9 23.90 -29.22 24.90
CA TYR A 9 23.71 -29.46 26.33
C TYR A 9 23.99 -28.19 27.15
N ARG A 10 25.11 -27.49 26.86
CA ARG A 10 25.47 -26.23 27.52
C ARG A 10 24.42 -25.14 27.27
N ALA A 11 23.85 -25.07 26.07
CA ALA A 11 22.76 -24.15 25.75
C ALA A 11 21.50 -24.44 26.58
N LEU A 12 21.10 -25.71 26.73
CA LEU A 12 19.93 -26.08 27.54
C LEU A 12 20.09 -25.71 29.02
N ASP A 13 21.27 -25.94 29.60
CA ASP A 13 21.57 -25.56 30.99
C ASP A 13 21.47 -24.05 31.18
N ILE A 14 22.05 -23.28 30.26
CA ILE A 14 21.98 -21.81 30.22
C ILE A 14 20.51 -21.31 30.20
N PHE A 15 19.66 -21.91 29.36
CA PHE A 15 18.25 -21.52 29.28
C PHE A 15 17.45 -21.97 30.51
N ALA A 16 17.81 -23.09 31.14
CA ALA A 16 17.18 -23.59 32.35
C ALA A 16 17.49 -22.74 33.60
N GLU A 17 18.70 -22.19 33.69
CA GLU A 17 19.12 -21.25 34.74
C GLU A 17 18.40 -19.90 34.63
N HIS A 18 18.12 -19.44 33.40
CA HIS A 18 17.48 -18.14 33.13
C HIS A 18 15.94 -18.23 33.04
N ARG A 19 15.30 -19.02 33.90
CA ARG A 19 13.86 -19.33 33.89
C ARG A 19 12.92 -18.10 33.90
N LYS A 20 13.34 -16.98 34.49
CA LYS A 20 12.57 -15.71 34.47
C LYS A 20 12.56 -15.04 33.08
N LYS A 21 13.61 -15.24 32.27
CA LYS A 21 13.69 -14.73 30.89
C LYS A 21 12.95 -15.66 29.91
N GLU A 22 12.72 -16.94 30.28
CA GLU A 22 12.04 -17.99 29.46
C GLU A 22 10.71 -17.53 28.84
N LEU A 23 9.90 -16.79 29.59
CA LEU A 23 8.62 -16.27 29.10
C LEU A 23 8.80 -15.21 27.99
N GLY A 24 9.86 -14.41 28.07
CA GLY A 24 10.22 -13.42 27.05
C GLY A 24 10.71 -14.10 25.77
N TRP A 25 11.57 -15.11 25.90
CA TRP A 25 12.08 -15.91 24.79
C TRP A 25 10.97 -16.63 24.03
N ARG A 26 10.09 -17.34 24.75
CA ARG A 26 8.95 -18.04 24.13
C ARG A 26 8.01 -17.08 23.40
N ARG A 27 7.81 -15.87 23.94
CA ARG A 27 6.98 -14.84 23.29
C ARG A 27 7.62 -14.31 22.02
N ALA A 28 8.92 -14.03 22.03
CA ALA A 28 9.64 -13.53 20.87
C ALA A 28 9.72 -14.59 19.74
N LEU A 29 10.06 -15.83 20.07
CA LEU A 29 10.14 -16.93 19.10
C LEU A 29 8.78 -17.26 18.46
N LYS A 30 7.68 -17.15 19.21
CA LYS A 30 6.33 -17.36 18.69
C LYS A 30 5.90 -16.29 17.66
N GLY A 31 6.52 -15.11 17.70
CA GLY A 31 6.23 -14.01 16.77
C GLY A 31 7.05 -14.03 15.47
N CYS A 32 8.05 -14.90 15.35
CA CYS A 32 8.82 -15.05 14.12
C CYS A 32 8.06 -15.94 13.12
N ASP A 33 7.34 -15.33 12.18
CA ASP A 33 6.70 -16.06 11.08
C ASP A 33 7.70 -16.33 9.94
N SER A 34 7.37 -17.24 9.03
CA SER A 34 8.27 -17.74 7.98
C SER A 34 8.68 -16.65 6.95
N GLY A 35 9.75 -15.91 7.25
CA GLY A 35 10.26 -14.81 6.42
C GLY A 35 10.52 -15.18 4.95
N ARG A 36 10.89 -16.45 4.66
CA ARG A 36 11.16 -16.92 3.28
C ARG A 36 9.98 -16.72 2.33
N MET A 37 8.75 -17.01 2.76
CA MET A 37 7.56 -16.82 1.93
C MET A 37 7.28 -15.32 1.70
N ILE A 38 7.49 -14.49 2.71
CA ILE A 38 7.31 -13.04 2.64
C ILE A 38 8.32 -12.44 1.65
N PHE A 39 9.61 -12.75 1.78
CA PHE A 39 10.64 -12.30 0.84
C PHE A 39 10.38 -12.72 -0.61
N ARG A 40 9.87 -13.94 -0.83
CA ARG A 40 9.49 -14.41 -2.18
C ARG A 40 8.36 -13.56 -2.78
N ARG A 41 7.34 -13.22 -1.99
CA ARG A 41 6.24 -12.36 -2.42
C ARG A 41 6.66 -10.91 -2.65
N MET A 42 7.59 -10.40 -1.84
CA MET A 42 8.17 -9.06 -2.03
C MET A 42 8.98 -8.98 -3.32
N LYS A 43 9.87 -9.95 -3.57
CA LYS A 43 10.65 -10.02 -4.83
C LYS A 43 9.74 -10.12 -6.07
N GLY A 44 8.59 -10.77 -5.94
CA GLY A 44 7.59 -10.88 -7.01
C GLY A 44 6.55 -9.74 -7.03
N ALA A 45 6.78 -8.63 -6.32
CA ALA A 45 5.86 -7.48 -6.23
C ALA A 45 4.39 -7.83 -5.89
N SER A 46 4.18 -8.96 -5.20
CA SER A 46 2.85 -9.50 -4.84
C SER A 46 2.61 -9.49 -3.33
N ALA A 47 3.48 -8.80 -2.58
CA ALA A 47 3.37 -8.67 -1.14
C ALA A 47 2.23 -7.74 -0.74
N LYS A 48 1.15 -8.33 -0.24
CA LYS A 48 0.07 -7.62 0.48
C LYS A 48 0.55 -6.99 1.79
N VAL A 49 -0.19 -5.98 2.25
CA VAL A 49 -0.03 -5.28 3.54
C VAL A 49 0.21 -6.23 4.72
N ALA A 50 -0.56 -7.33 4.81
CA ALA A 50 -0.40 -8.30 5.88
C ALA A 50 1.02 -8.88 5.96
N HIS A 51 1.70 -9.06 4.83
CA HIS A 51 3.07 -9.56 4.83
C HIS A 51 4.07 -8.52 5.33
N TRP A 52 3.85 -7.23 5.03
CA TRP A 52 4.68 -6.14 5.54
C TRP A 52 4.55 -6.00 7.06
N LYS A 53 3.34 -6.13 7.59
CA LYS A 53 3.09 -6.18 9.03
C LYS A 53 3.77 -7.38 9.69
N ASN A 54 3.62 -8.58 9.12
CA ASN A 54 4.28 -9.79 9.64
C ASN A 54 5.81 -9.67 9.62
N LEU A 55 6.37 -9.04 8.58
CA LEU A 55 7.81 -8.78 8.50
C LEU A 55 8.27 -7.85 9.62
N TYR A 56 7.55 -6.75 9.85
CA TYR A 56 7.84 -5.83 10.95
C TYR A 56 7.80 -6.52 12.32
N GLU A 57 6.75 -7.29 12.59
CA GLU A 57 6.61 -8.04 13.84
C GLU A 57 7.75 -9.08 14.02
N THR A 58 8.11 -9.78 12.94
CA THR A 58 9.22 -10.74 12.92
C THR A 58 10.56 -10.06 13.22
N LEU A 59 10.83 -8.91 12.61
CA LEU A 59 12.07 -8.15 12.85
C LEU A 59 12.13 -7.61 14.28
N GLY A 60 11.01 -7.11 14.81
CA GLY A 60 10.93 -6.70 16.22
C GLY A 60 11.19 -7.86 17.20
N CYS A 61 10.74 -9.06 16.85
CA CYS A 61 11.06 -10.27 17.62
C CYS A 61 12.55 -10.60 17.56
N LEU A 62 13.18 -10.51 16.38
CA LEU A 62 14.62 -10.75 16.22
C LEU A 62 15.47 -9.74 17.00
N VAL A 63 15.13 -8.44 16.95
CA VAL A 63 15.81 -7.41 17.78
C VAL A 63 15.68 -7.74 19.27
N SER A 64 14.51 -8.20 19.70
CA SER A 64 14.27 -8.58 21.11
C SER A 64 15.11 -9.79 21.50
N ILE A 65 15.23 -10.79 20.62
CA ILE A 65 16.09 -11.97 20.82
C ILE A 65 17.55 -11.56 20.95
N GLY A 66 18.06 -10.71 20.04
CA GLY A 66 19.42 -10.20 20.07
C GLY A 66 19.79 -9.50 21.37
N ARG A 67 18.88 -8.64 21.86
CA ARG A 67 19.03 -7.97 23.16
C ARG A 67 19.06 -8.96 24.32
N LEU A 68 18.12 -9.91 24.35
CA LEU A 68 18.08 -10.90 25.42
C LEU A 68 19.32 -11.80 25.44
N LEU A 69 19.91 -12.09 24.27
CA LEU A 69 21.15 -12.89 24.16
C LEU A 69 22.35 -12.09 24.68
N SER A 70 22.41 -10.81 24.34
CA SER A 70 23.45 -9.88 24.81
C SER A 70 23.37 -9.63 26.31
N ASP A 71 22.16 -9.37 26.83
CA ASP A 71 21.88 -9.07 28.25
C ASP A 71 22.07 -10.26 29.20
N ALA A 72 22.11 -11.47 28.65
CA ALA A 72 22.29 -12.67 29.44
C ALA A 72 23.76 -13.13 29.50
N ASP A 73 24.68 -12.40 28.84
CA ASP A 73 26.10 -12.76 28.68
C ASP A 73 26.29 -14.23 28.24
N LEU A 74 25.35 -14.71 27.42
CA LEU A 74 25.31 -16.10 26.98
C LEU A 74 26.24 -16.24 25.79
N ARG A 75 27.50 -16.59 26.06
CA ARG A 75 28.44 -17.04 25.04
C ARG A 75 28.09 -18.45 24.60
N LEU A 76 27.12 -18.52 23.70
CA LEU A 76 26.76 -19.74 23.00
C LEU A 76 27.64 -19.84 21.76
N GLU A 77 28.67 -20.70 21.81
CA GLU A 77 29.55 -21.01 20.66
C GLU A 77 28.77 -21.37 19.39
N LEU A 78 27.55 -21.93 19.55
CA LEU A 78 26.66 -22.33 18.46
C LEU A 78 26.09 -21.15 17.64
N ILE A 79 26.05 -19.94 18.20
CA ILE A 79 25.42 -18.76 17.56
C ILE A 79 26.34 -17.53 17.52
N GLU A 80 27.62 -17.70 17.84
CA GLU A 80 28.58 -16.59 17.99
C GLU A 80 28.79 -15.84 16.67
N GLU A 81 28.79 -16.56 15.53
CA GLU A 81 28.87 -15.96 14.19
C GLU A 81 27.57 -15.22 13.82
N GLU A 82 26.42 -15.72 14.28
CA GLU A 82 25.12 -15.12 14.01
C GLU A 82 24.85 -13.87 14.85
N MET A 83 25.51 -13.72 16.01
CA MET A 83 25.33 -12.56 16.90
C MET A 83 25.67 -11.22 16.21
N GLU A 84 26.58 -11.20 15.24
CA GLU A 84 26.89 -10.02 14.43
C GLU A 84 25.64 -9.50 13.69
N HIS A 85 24.74 -10.40 13.28
CA HIS A 85 23.52 -10.07 12.55
C HIS A 85 22.40 -9.51 13.45
N PHE A 86 22.53 -9.64 14.78
CA PHE A 86 21.58 -9.09 15.75
C PHE A 86 21.95 -7.67 16.22
N GLY A 87 22.97 -7.07 15.60
CA GLY A 87 23.47 -5.73 15.91
C GLY A 87 22.67 -4.58 15.29
N GLU A 88 23.37 -3.46 15.09
CA GLU A 88 22.80 -2.17 14.66
C GLU A 88 22.04 -2.27 13.33
N ILE A 89 22.57 -3.03 12.36
CA ILE A 89 21.95 -3.24 11.04
C ILE A 89 20.52 -3.79 11.15
N LEU A 90 20.27 -4.73 12.05
CA LEU A 90 18.94 -5.29 12.26
C LEU A 90 17.99 -4.27 12.91
N ALA A 91 18.49 -3.48 13.86
CA ALA A 91 17.72 -2.43 14.51
C ALA A 91 17.36 -1.29 13.53
N GLU A 92 18.30 -0.89 12.68
CA GLU A 92 18.08 0.07 11.59
C GLU A 92 17.06 -0.46 10.58
N THR A 93 17.24 -1.71 10.13
CA THR A 93 16.30 -2.37 9.21
C THR A 93 14.89 -2.45 9.80
N THR A 94 14.78 -2.77 11.09
CA THR A 94 13.51 -2.77 11.82
C THR A 94 12.91 -1.37 11.88
N THR A 95 13.73 -0.33 12.07
CA THR A 95 13.29 1.07 12.13
C THR A 95 12.79 1.58 10.78
N VAL A 96 13.48 1.24 9.69
CA VAL A 96 13.05 1.55 8.32
C VAL A 96 11.71 0.86 8.01
N ILE A 97 11.59 -0.43 8.34
CA ILE A 97 10.35 -1.17 8.14
C ILE A 97 9.24 -0.66 9.07
N ALA A 98 9.56 -0.25 10.30
CA ALA A 98 8.64 0.43 11.19
C ALA A 98 8.17 1.77 10.63
N ALA A 99 9.02 2.54 9.95
CA ALA A 99 8.62 3.78 9.31
C ALA A 99 7.65 3.54 8.14
N ILE A 100 7.80 2.41 7.44
CA ILE A 100 6.88 1.97 6.39
C ILE A 100 5.56 1.46 7.01
N VAL A 101 5.64 0.69 8.09
CA VAL A 101 4.51 -0.05 8.68
C VAL A 101 3.71 0.74 9.72
N ASN A 102 4.35 1.59 10.53
CA ASN A 102 3.70 2.14 11.73
C ASN A 102 3.18 3.55 11.59
N HIS A 103 3.79 4.47 10.83
CA HIS A 103 3.29 5.85 10.85
C HIS A 103 3.62 6.67 9.61
N LYS A 104 2.55 7.27 9.05
CA LYS A 104 2.52 8.42 8.13
C LYS A 104 2.68 8.16 6.65
N ARG A 105 3.18 7.02 6.17
CA ARG A 105 3.36 6.84 4.71
C ARG A 105 2.28 6.03 4.02
N ILE A 106 1.76 4.96 4.63
CA ILE A 106 0.75 4.08 4.00
C ILE A 106 -0.57 4.16 4.74
N ASP A 107 -1.66 4.42 4.02
CA ASP A 107 -3.02 4.31 4.53
C ASP A 107 -3.44 2.84 4.47
N PHE A 108 -3.36 2.14 5.59
CA PHE A 108 -3.66 0.70 5.64
C PHE A 108 -5.13 0.38 5.50
N GLU A 109 -6.04 1.28 5.87
CA GLU A 109 -7.47 1.04 5.75
C GLU A 109 -7.92 1.28 4.30
N GLU A 110 -7.48 2.37 3.69
CA GLU A 110 -7.75 2.63 2.27
C GLU A 110 -7.07 1.57 1.38
N SER A 111 -5.86 1.12 1.74
CA SER A 111 -5.16 0.05 1.02
C SER A 111 -5.93 -1.28 0.98
N LYS A 112 -6.68 -1.61 2.05
CA LYS A 112 -7.51 -2.83 2.07
C LYS A 112 -8.70 -2.69 1.13
N THR A 113 -9.38 -1.53 1.17
CA THR A 113 -10.55 -1.24 0.34
C THR A 113 -10.18 -1.24 -1.14
N GLU A 114 -9.05 -0.62 -1.47
CA GLU A 114 -8.58 -0.45 -2.85
C GLU A 114 -7.76 -1.64 -3.37
N ASN A 115 -7.46 -2.62 -2.50
CA ASN A 115 -6.63 -3.80 -2.80
C ASN A 115 -5.27 -3.45 -3.46
N ARG A 116 -4.70 -2.31 -3.09
CA ARG A 116 -3.35 -1.84 -3.48
C ARG A 116 -2.73 -1.06 -2.31
N LEU A 117 -1.44 -0.74 -2.37
CA LEU A 117 -0.85 0.18 -1.39
C LEU A 117 -1.28 1.61 -1.71
N VAL A 118 -1.83 2.29 -0.72
CA VAL A 118 -2.31 3.67 -0.80
C VAL A 118 -1.46 4.53 0.13
N VAL A 119 -1.02 5.68 -0.37
CA VAL A 119 -0.16 6.60 0.39
C VAL A 119 -1.01 7.52 1.27
N ASN A 120 -0.63 7.72 2.52
CA ASN A 120 -1.31 8.64 3.44
C ASN A 120 -1.19 10.11 2.97
N LEU A 121 -2.12 10.95 3.44
CA LEU A 121 -2.01 12.40 3.27
C LEU A 121 -0.81 12.97 4.05
N GLY A 122 -0.17 13.99 3.49
CA GLY A 122 0.98 14.68 4.07
C GLY A 122 2.34 14.07 3.70
N VAL A 123 2.37 13.09 2.80
CA VAL A 123 3.60 12.43 2.32
C VAL A 123 4.17 13.11 1.08
N ASP A 124 3.31 13.50 0.15
CA ASP A 124 3.66 14.16 -1.10
C ASP A 124 2.59 15.22 -1.40
N PRO A 125 2.92 16.52 -1.33
CA PRO A 125 1.93 17.59 -1.50
C PRO A 125 1.21 17.55 -2.86
N GLU A 126 1.91 17.15 -3.92
CA GLU A 126 1.36 17.03 -5.27
C GLU A 126 0.33 15.89 -5.35
N LEU A 127 0.63 14.74 -4.72
CA LEU A 127 -0.32 13.64 -4.55
C LEU A 127 -1.53 14.06 -3.72
N ASP A 128 -1.33 14.82 -2.65
CA ASP A 128 -2.41 15.29 -1.78
C ASP A 128 -3.39 16.20 -2.52
N GLU A 129 -2.88 17.12 -3.33
CA GLU A 129 -3.68 17.98 -4.21
C GLU A 129 -4.49 17.15 -5.20
N THR A 130 -3.85 16.18 -5.85
CA THR A 130 -4.50 15.29 -6.82
C THR A 130 -5.58 14.42 -6.15
N LYS A 131 -5.31 13.88 -4.96
CA LYS A 131 -6.30 13.13 -4.16
C LYS A 131 -7.46 14.01 -3.71
N ASN A 132 -7.21 15.28 -3.39
CA ASN A 132 -8.24 16.24 -3.02
C ASN A 132 -9.14 16.57 -4.22
N LEU A 133 -8.54 16.75 -5.40
CA LEU A 133 -9.29 16.92 -6.65
C LEU A 133 -10.18 15.70 -6.93
N TYR A 134 -9.63 14.50 -6.82
CA TYR A 134 -10.39 13.26 -6.99
C TYR A 134 -11.54 13.12 -5.98
N ARG A 135 -11.33 13.52 -4.71
CA ARG A 135 -12.41 13.54 -3.69
C ARG A 135 -13.54 14.52 -4.02
N LYS A 136 -13.25 15.61 -4.72
CA LYS A 136 -14.25 16.60 -5.15
C LYS A 136 -14.98 16.19 -6.43
N LEU A 137 -14.45 15.21 -7.18
CA LEU A 137 -15.00 14.76 -8.45
C LEU A 137 -16.49 14.41 -8.37
N PRO A 138 -17.02 13.66 -7.39
CA PRO A 138 -18.45 13.37 -7.31
C PRO A 138 -19.35 14.61 -7.23
N ALA A 139 -18.90 15.65 -6.54
CA ALA A 139 -19.62 16.93 -6.46
C ALA A 139 -19.58 17.65 -7.82
N ILE A 140 -18.40 17.71 -8.46
CA ILE A 140 -18.23 18.28 -9.80
C ILE A 140 -19.13 17.56 -10.82
N LEU A 141 -19.18 16.23 -10.79
CA LEU A 141 -20.03 15.45 -11.70
C LEU A 141 -21.52 15.70 -11.45
N THR A 142 -21.90 15.95 -10.20
CA THR A 142 -23.28 16.31 -9.82
C THR A 142 -23.65 17.68 -10.38
N ASP A 143 -22.78 18.67 -10.20
CA ASP A 143 -22.97 20.02 -10.73
C ASP A 143 -23.06 20.00 -12.26
N VAL A 144 -22.17 19.26 -12.93
CA VAL A 144 -22.21 19.09 -14.38
C VAL A 144 -23.50 18.39 -14.84
N ALA A 145 -23.96 17.36 -14.12
CA ALA A 145 -25.21 16.70 -14.43
C ALA A 145 -26.40 17.68 -14.34
N GLN A 146 -26.42 18.55 -13.33
CA GLN A 146 -27.46 19.56 -13.14
C GLN A 146 -27.42 20.64 -14.23
N ASP A 147 -26.23 21.12 -14.58
CA ASP A 147 -26.04 22.11 -15.65
C ASP A 147 -26.49 21.55 -17.00
N GLU A 148 -26.10 20.32 -17.32
CA GLU A 148 -26.53 19.64 -18.55
C GLU A 148 -28.03 19.35 -18.52
N ALA A 149 -28.61 18.94 -17.38
CA ALA A 149 -30.06 18.76 -17.25
C ALA A 149 -30.82 20.06 -17.57
N ASN A 150 -30.35 21.19 -17.03
CA ASN A 150 -30.96 22.51 -17.25
C ASN A 150 -30.83 22.96 -18.71
N ARG A 151 -29.65 22.76 -19.32
CA ARG A 151 -29.38 23.09 -20.72
C ARG A 151 -30.25 22.28 -21.69
N LEU A 152 -30.39 20.99 -21.40
CA LEU A 152 -31.13 20.03 -22.20
C LEU A 152 -32.64 20.01 -21.87
N GLN A 153 -33.06 20.66 -20.79
CA GLN A 153 -34.41 20.56 -20.24
C GLN A 153 -34.86 19.10 -20.02
N ALA A 154 -33.91 18.24 -19.65
CA ALA A 154 -34.16 16.83 -19.40
C ALA A 154 -34.73 16.63 -17.99
N VAL A 155 -35.73 15.75 -17.87
CA VAL A 155 -36.37 15.42 -16.58
C VAL A 155 -35.39 14.73 -15.62
N SER A 156 -34.46 13.96 -16.17
CA SER A 156 -33.35 13.34 -15.43
C SER A 156 -32.08 13.38 -16.27
N CYS A 157 -30.95 13.54 -15.59
CA CYS A 157 -29.62 13.54 -16.20
C CYS A 157 -28.62 13.05 -15.16
N SER A 158 -27.70 12.19 -15.55
CA SER A 158 -26.57 11.81 -14.69
C SER A 158 -25.29 11.69 -15.51
N VAL A 159 -24.16 11.88 -14.85
CA VAL A 159 -22.84 11.70 -15.46
C VAL A 159 -22.23 10.42 -14.92
N GLY A 160 -21.78 9.55 -15.81
CA GLY A 160 -21.11 8.29 -15.46
C GLY A 160 -19.81 8.11 -16.23
N TYR A 161 -18.83 7.41 -15.64
CA TYR A 161 -17.57 7.08 -16.29
C TYR A 161 -17.59 5.63 -16.79
N VAL A 162 -17.29 5.43 -18.06
CA VAL A 162 -17.17 4.11 -18.69
C VAL A 162 -15.72 3.88 -19.12
N PRO A 163 -15.01 2.84 -18.65
CA PRO A 163 -13.64 2.57 -19.05
C PRO A 163 -13.48 2.50 -20.58
N MET A 164 -12.37 3.02 -21.10
CA MET A 164 -12.05 3.17 -22.54
C MET A 164 -12.94 4.14 -23.33
N VAL A 165 -14.12 4.52 -22.81
CA VAL A 165 -15.04 5.44 -23.48
C VAL A 165 -14.97 6.86 -22.90
N GLY A 166 -14.83 6.97 -21.58
CA GLY A 166 -14.80 8.23 -20.84
C GLY A 166 -16.10 8.55 -20.10
N TYR A 167 -16.27 9.82 -19.74
CA TYR A 167 -17.49 10.36 -19.13
C TYR A 167 -18.61 10.44 -20.17
N LEU A 168 -19.82 10.09 -19.73
CA LEU A 168 -21.04 10.08 -20.53
C LEU A 168 -22.20 10.68 -19.74
N LEU A 169 -23.09 11.35 -20.44
CA LEU A 169 -24.40 11.74 -19.93
C LEU A 169 -25.38 10.59 -20.15
N ALA A 170 -26.13 10.23 -19.11
CA ALA A 170 -27.28 9.35 -19.20
C ALA A 170 -28.56 10.21 -19.21
N LEU A 171 -29.32 10.09 -20.28
CA LEU A 171 -30.60 10.77 -20.50
C LEU A 171 -31.73 9.72 -20.60
N PRO A 172 -33.01 10.10 -20.42
CA PRO A 172 -34.14 9.20 -20.63
C PRO A 172 -34.11 8.52 -22.01
N ALA A 173 -34.59 7.27 -22.09
CA ALA A 173 -34.60 6.47 -23.32
C ALA A 173 -35.35 7.15 -24.50
N ASP A 174 -36.33 8.00 -24.20
CA ASP A 174 -37.18 8.72 -25.15
C ASP A 174 -36.70 10.16 -25.41
N TYR A 175 -35.56 10.57 -24.84
CA TYR A 175 -35.05 11.92 -24.99
C TYR A 175 -34.71 12.24 -26.46
N PRO A 176 -35.14 13.40 -27.02
CA PRO A 176 -34.96 13.73 -28.43
C PRO A 176 -33.53 14.23 -28.74
N VAL A 177 -32.53 13.35 -28.62
CA VAL A 177 -31.09 13.67 -28.81
C VAL A 177 -30.80 14.30 -30.17
N HIS A 178 -31.54 13.92 -31.22
CA HIS A 178 -31.37 14.44 -32.59
C HIS A 178 -31.58 15.95 -32.72
N LEU A 179 -32.22 16.60 -31.74
CA LEU A 179 -32.39 18.06 -31.70
C LEU A 179 -31.10 18.79 -31.26
N PHE A 180 -30.10 18.06 -30.76
CA PHE A 180 -28.86 18.61 -30.19
C PHE A 180 -27.66 18.09 -30.98
N PRO A 181 -27.14 18.86 -31.96
CA PRO A 181 -26.05 18.43 -32.83
C PRO A 181 -24.73 18.18 -32.09
N ASP A 182 -24.57 18.76 -30.89
CA ASP A 182 -23.40 18.59 -30.02
C ASP A 182 -23.42 17.28 -29.22
N LEU A 183 -24.52 16.52 -29.25
CA LEU A 183 -24.64 15.24 -28.56
C LEU A 183 -24.35 14.08 -29.51
N GLN A 184 -23.34 13.29 -29.16
CA GLN A 184 -23.02 12.05 -29.85
C GLN A 184 -23.55 10.85 -29.07
N VAL A 185 -24.48 10.08 -29.64
CA VAL A 185 -24.95 8.83 -29.02
C VAL A 185 -23.84 7.79 -29.07
N ILE A 186 -23.48 7.22 -27.92
CA ILE A 186 -22.47 6.16 -27.83
C ILE A 186 -23.16 4.79 -27.77
N TYR A 187 -24.11 4.64 -26.85
CA TYR A 187 -24.96 3.45 -26.75
C TYR A 187 -26.29 3.79 -26.06
N SER A 188 -27.26 2.92 -26.23
CA SER A 188 -28.57 3.03 -25.58
C SER A 188 -28.88 1.74 -24.83
N THR A 189 -29.61 1.89 -23.73
CA THR A 189 -30.19 0.80 -22.94
C THR A 189 -31.71 0.90 -22.98
N GLU A 190 -32.41 -0.05 -22.36
CA GLU A 190 -33.88 0.00 -22.26
C GLU A 190 -34.38 1.26 -21.53
N ASN A 191 -33.59 1.79 -20.59
CA ASN A 191 -34.02 2.86 -19.68
C ASN A 191 -33.33 4.21 -19.94
N ALA A 192 -32.22 4.24 -20.67
CA ALA A 192 -31.45 5.46 -20.87
C ALA A 192 -30.66 5.46 -22.19
N ILE A 193 -30.48 6.64 -22.77
CA ILE A 193 -29.52 6.90 -23.84
C ILE A 193 -28.25 7.48 -23.22
N HIS A 194 -27.09 6.91 -23.58
CA HIS A 194 -25.80 7.39 -23.15
C HIS A 194 -25.11 8.17 -24.27
N VAL A 195 -24.89 9.45 -24.01
CA VAL A 195 -24.39 10.41 -24.99
C VAL A 195 -23.10 11.08 -24.51
N LYS A 196 -22.30 11.53 -25.46
CA LYS A 196 -21.11 12.33 -25.22
C LYS A 196 -21.37 13.75 -25.70
N SER A 197 -21.22 14.71 -24.81
CA SER A 197 -21.29 16.14 -25.12
C SER A 197 -19.89 16.77 -25.11
N ASN A 198 -19.77 17.99 -25.61
CA ASN A 198 -18.52 18.76 -25.48
C ASN A 198 -18.08 18.92 -24.02
N ARG A 199 -19.03 18.98 -23.07
CA ARG A 199 -18.72 19.05 -21.64
C ARG A 199 -18.11 17.74 -21.14
N MET A 200 -18.58 16.59 -21.63
CA MET A 200 -18.01 15.29 -21.29
C MET A 200 -16.58 15.12 -21.84
N ASN A 201 -16.32 15.58 -23.07
CA ASN A 201 -14.97 15.55 -23.63
C ASN A 201 -13.97 16.37 -22.78
N ARG A 202 -14.39 17.55 -22.30
CA ARG A 202 -13.56 18.33 -21.37
C ARG A 202 -13.34 17.63 -20.03
N LEU A 203 -14.36 16.95 -19.49
CA LEU A 203 -14.20 16.15 -18.28
C LEU A 203 -13.21 15.00 -18.47
N ASP A 204 -13.18 14.38 -19.66
CA ASP A 204 -12.16 13.37 -19.97
C ASP A 204 -10.76 13.96 -19.96
N GLU A 205 -10.56 15.11 -20.60
CA GLU A 205 -9.27 15.80 -20.65
C GLU A 205 -8.79 16.28 -19.26
N GLU A 206 -9.71 16.80 -18.44
CA GLU A 206 -9.38 17.38 -17.12
C GLU A 206 -9.27 16.31 -16.03
N MET A 207 -10.12 15.27 -16.07
CA MET A 207 -10.36 14.37 -14.94
C MET A 207 -10.28 12.88 -15.28
N GLY A 208 -10.14 12.49 -16.54
CA GLY A 208 -10.11 11.09 -16.97
C GLY A 208 -8.93 10.32 -16.39
N ASP A 209 -7.75 10.95 -16.37
CA ASP A 209 -6.51 10.32 -15.93
C ASP A 209 -6.18 10.53 -14.45
N VAL A 210 -6.95 11.35 -13.72
CA VAL A 210 -6.63 11.73 -12.33
C VAL A 210 -6.47 10.51 -11.43
N LYS A 211 -7.31 9.47 -11.58
CA LYS A 211 -7.18 8.24 -10.80
C LYS A 211 -5.88 7.50 -11.12
N MET A 212 -5.49 7.45 -12.39
CA MET A 212 -4.26 6.78 -12.81
C MET A 212 -3.02 7.56 -12.36
N GLN A 213 -3.05 8.89 -12.44
CA GLN A 213 -2.00 9.76 -11.91
C GLN A 213 -1.77 9.55 -10.41
N ILE A 214 -2.84 9.41 -9.63
CA ILE A 214 -2.74 9.06 -8.20
C ILE A 214 -2.01 7.72 -8.04
N ILE A 215 -2.44 6.67 -8.75
CA ILE A 215 -1.86 5.33 -8.63
C ILE A 215 -0.38 5.31 -9.05
N ASP A 216 -0.03 5.96 -10.16
CA ASP A 216 1.34 6.02 -10.67
C ASP A 216 2.26 6.79 -9.73
N ARG A 217 1.75 7.88 -9.14
CA ARG A 217 2.48 8.68 -8.15
C ARG A 217 2.67 7.91 -6.84
N GLU A 218 1.63 7.23 -6.35
CA GLU A 218 1.73 6.33 -5.19
C GLU A 218 2.78 5.25 -5.42
N THR A 219 2.76 4.62 -6.58
CA THR A 219 3.73 3.59 -6.98
C THR A 219 5.15 4.17 -7.07
N THR A 220 5.29 5.37 -7.63
CA THR A 220 6.60 6.05 -7.74
C THR A 220 7.17 6.39 -6.36
N ILE A 221 6.36 6.88 -5.43
CA ILE A 221 6.77 7.16 -4.04
C ILE A 221 7.24 5.87 -3.36
N MET A 222 6.55 4.75 -3.60
CA MET A 222 6.96 3.44 -3.07
C MET A 222 8.27 2.94 -3.69
N LEU A 223 8.46 3.12 -5.01
CA LEU A 223 9.63 2.62 -5.73
C LEU A 223 10.89 3.47 -5.55
N ARG A 224 10.79 4.81 -5.55
CA ARG A 224 11.94 5.72 -5.37
C ARG A 224 12.68 5.47 -4.06
N GLU A 225 11.96 5.08 -3.02
CA GLU A 225 12.51 4.83 -1.69
C GLU A 225 12.95 3.37 -1.49
N GLY A 226 12.54 2.46 -2.37
CA GLY A 226 13.19 1.14 -2.50
C GLY A 226 14.60 1.26 -3.10
N HIS A 227 14.89 2.38 -3.76
CA HIS A 227 16.23 2.81 -4.18
C HIS A 227 16.77 3.89 -3.23
N ILE A 228 16.91 3.59 -1.94
CA ILE A 228 18.00 4.22 -1.19
C ILE A 228 19.27 3.79 -1.92
N ARG A 229 19.76 4.67 -2.80
CA ARG A 229 21.11 4.59 -3.36
C ARG A 229 22.04 4.53 -2.15
N TYR A 230 22.59 3.36 -1.87
CA TYR A 230 23.88 3.33 -1.20
C TYR A 230 24.79 4.20 -2.06
N PRO A 231 25.36 5.31 -1.54
CA PRO A 231 26.51 5.88 -2.20
C PRO A 231 27.54 4.74 -2.21
N LEU A 232 27.77 4.16 -3.39
CA LEU A 232 29.01 3.42 -3.61
C LEU A 232 30.09 4.43 -3.31
N ASP A 233 30.81 4.20 -2.22
CA ASP A 233 32.00 4.94 -1.84
C ASP A 233 32.84 5.15 -3.10
N GLN A 234 32.87 6.40 -3.58
CA GLN A 234 33.99 6.88 -4.35
C GLN A 234 35.02 7.32 -3.34
N THR A 235 35.82 6.38 -2.86
CA THR A 235 37.06 6.71 -2.17
C THR A 235 38.17 5.80 -2.69
N GLN A 236 39.03 6.43 -3.50
CA GLN A 236 40.45 6.17 -3.81
C GLN A 236 40.93 4.74 -4.06
#